data_AF-A0A9P8HW09-F1
#
_entry.id   AF-A0A9P8HW09-F1
#
_cell.length_a   1.000
_cell.length_b   1.000
_cell.length_c   1.000
_cell.angle_alpha   90.00
_cell.angle_beta   90.00
_cell.angle_gamma   90.00
#
_symmetry.space_group_name_H-M   'P 1'
#
loop_
_entity.id
_entity.type
_entity.pdbx_description
1 polymer ?
#
loop_
_entity_poly.entity_id
_entity_poly.type
_entity_poly.pdbx_seq_one_letter_code
_entity_poly.pdbx_strand_id
1 'polypeptide(L)'
;MADKLLDPIIPQAVVDQQPIGNNMSLRDIQKLMKKDPNGHHISSLGYDGVLRTFDNERNILDAVGLNPTQIREYYDGLPIPERLLTADGRNISRWDMFHPDAENIPRKFTEEDKAKIRAYNEELERRGVTCCVPGKSADDGKPEY
;
A
#
# COMPACT_ATOMS: atom_id res chain seq x y z
N MET A 1 -17.68 39.81 32.49
CA MET A 1 -16.80 38.75 33.02
C MET A 1 -17.74 37.66 33.55
N ALA A 2 -17.79 36.43 33.06
CA ALA A 2 -16.77 35.62 32.42
C ALA A 2 -17.39 34.77 31.29
N ASP A 3 -16.52 34.44 30.35
CA ASP A 3 -16.79 33.82 29.06
C ASP A 3 -17.21 32.35 29.21
N LYS A 4 -18.33 31.98 28.58
CA LYS A 4 -18.68 30.57 28.37
C LYS A 4 -17.78 30.02 27.27
N LEU A 5 -16.78 29.25 27.66
CA LEU A 5 -15.94 28.47 26.75
C LEU A 5 -16.84 27.50 25.98
N LEU A 6 -16.93 27.68 24.67
CA LEU A 6 -17.44 26.66 23.75
C LEU A 6 -16.50 25.46 23.82
N ASP A 7 -17.06 24.28 24.06
CA ASP A 7 -16.36 23.02 23.86
C ASP A 7 -15.80 22.96 22.42
N PRO A 8 -14.55 22.53 22.21
CA PRO A 8 -14.01 22.41 20.87
C PRO A 8 -14.76 21.29 20.13
N ILE A 9 -15.50 21.68 19.09
CA ILE A 9 -16.04 20.79 18.09
C ILE A 9 -14.86 20.14 17.39
N ILE A 10 -14.45 18.96 17.86
CA ILE A 10 -13.53 18.10 17.11
C ILE A 10 -14.32 17.63 15.88
N PRO A 11 -13.87 17.93 14.65
CA PRO A 11 -14.54 17.43 13.46
C PRO A 11 -14.60 15.90 13.51
N GLN A 12 -15.81 15.35 13.38
CA GLN A 12 -16.13 13.91 13.35
C GLN A 12 -15.52 13.16 12.13
N ALA A 13 -14.44 13.67 11.54
CA ALA A 13 -13.77 13.08 10.38
C ALA A 13 -12.54 12.21 10.72
N VAL A 14 -12.23 11.97 12.00
CA VAL A 14 -10.97 11.29 12.40
C VAL A 14 -11.18 9.97 13.16
N VAL A 15 -12.42 9.49 13.28
CA VAL A 15 -12.70 8.20 13.94
C VAL A 15 -13.52 7.35 12.98
N ASP A 16 -12.82 6.49 12.23
CA ASP A 16 -13.32 5.16 11.83
C ASP A 16 -12.21 4.43 11.05
N GLN A 17 -11.14 4.07 11.75
CA GLN A 17 -10.41 2.86 11.41
C GLN A 17 -10.51 1.97 12.64
N GLN A 18 -11.19 0.83 12.46
CA GLN A 18 -11.24 -0.23 13.46
C GLN A 18 -9.84 -0.43 14.04
N PRO A 19 -9.68 -0.66 15.36
CA PRO A 19 -8.37 -0.97 15.91
C PRO A 19 -7.90 -2.23 15.19
N ILE A 20 -6.97 -2.07 14.26
CA ILE A 20 -6.36 -3.18 13.55
C ILE A 20 -5.67 -3.99 14.63
N GLY A 21 -6.33 -5.10 14.98
CA GLY A 21 -6.01 -5.86 16.15
C GLY A 21 -4.65 -6.50 15.97
N ASN A 22 -3.86 -6.54 17.04
CA ASN A 22 -2.58 -7.24 17.08
C ASN A 22 -2.66 -8.72 16.65
N ASN A 23 -3.87 -9.29 16.60
CA ASN A 23 -4.16 -10.68 16.26
C ASN A 23 -4.62 -10.88 14.80
N MET A 24 -4.76 -9.81 14.00
CA MET A 24 -5.13 -9.95 12.59
C MET A 24 -3.95 -10.43 11.76
N SER A 25 -4.22 -11.27 10.76
CA SER A 25 -3.25 -11.64 9.74
C SER A 25 -2.92 -10.43 8.85
N LEU A 26 -1.73 -10.40 8.26
CA LEU A 26 -1.37 -9.38 7.27
C LEU A 26 -2.38 -9.31 6.11
N ARG A 27 -2.91 -10.46 5.68
CA ARG A 27 -3.89 -10.55 4.60
C ARG A 27 -5.19 -9.83 4.96
N ASP A 28 -5.67 -9.97 6.18
CA ASP A 28 -6.91 -9.33 6.61
C ASP A 28 -6.72 -7.82 6.76
N ILE A 29 -5.56 -7.39 7.25
CA ILE A 29 -5.16 -5.98 7.28
C ILE A 29 -5.21 -5.37 5.87
N GLN A 30 -4.55 -6.01 4.90
CA GLN A 30 -4.52 -5.54 3.51
C GLN A 30 -5.90 -5.49 2.82
N LYS A 31 -6.88 -6.27 3.28
CA LYS A 31 -8.25 -6.21 2.78
C LYS A 31 -9.01 -5.00 3.33
N LEU A 32 -8.72 -4.61 4.57
CA LEU A 32 -9.39 -3.50 5.25
C LEU A 32 -8.80 -2.13 4.89
N MET A 33 -7.54 -2.09 4.47
CA MET A 33 -6.88 -0.83 4.09
C MET A 33 -7.57 -0.16 2.89
N LYS A 34 -7.76 1.16 2.99
CA LYS A 34 -8.31 1.99 1.92
C LYS A 34 -7.43 1.93 0.68
N LYS A 35 -8.09 1.86 -0.47
CA LYS A 35 -7.50 1.73 -1.81
C LYS A 35 -8.10 2.74 -2.76
N ASP A 36 -7.37 3.07 -3.80
CA ASP A 36 -7.91 3.86 -4.90
C ASP A 36 -9.02 3.06 -5.61
N PRO A 37 -10.24 3.64 -5.77
CA PRO A 37 -11.38 2.92 -6.35
C PRO A 37 -11.21 2.59 -7.83
N ASN A 38 -10.32 3.29 -8.55
CA ASN A 38 -9.99 2.98 -9.94
C ASN A 38 -8.95 1.85 -10.04
N GLY A 39 -8.51 1.30 -8.91
CA GLY A 39 -7.50 0.25 -8.85
C GLY A 39 -6.07 0.75 -9.06
N HIS A 40 -5.85 2.07 -9.14
CA HIS A 40 -4.54 2.67 -9.34
C HIS A 40 -3.88 2.98 -8.00
N HIS A 41 -3.59 1.93 -7.23
CA HIS A 41 -2.89 2.03 -5.95
C HIS A 41 -1.75 1.02 -5.86
N ILE A 42 -0.82 1.29 -4.95
CA ILE A 42 0.20 0.33 -4.53
C ILE A 42 0.23 0.28 -3.01
N SER A 43 0.63 -0.86 -2.47
CA SER A 43 0.93 -0.99 -1.04
C SER A 43 2.43 -1.24 -0.85
N SER A 44 3.01 -0.64 0.17
CA SER A 44 4.44 -0.79 0.49
C SER A 44 4.67 -0.70 1.99
N LEU A 45 5.54 -1.59 2.48
CA LEU A 45 6.02 -1.60 3.86
C LEU A 45 7.28 -0.74 3.96
N GLY A 46 7.21 0.32 4.76
CA GLY A 46 8.37 1.16 5.09
C GLY A 46 9.28 0.50 6.12
N TYR A 47 10.54 0.95 6.18
CA TYR A 47 11.53 0.53 7.18
C TYR A 47 11.14 0.89 8.63
N ASP A 48 10.16 1.78 8.79
CA ASP A 48 9.52 2.12 10.05
C ASP A 48 8.49 1.08 10.52
N GLY A 49 8.29 0.00 9.76
CA GLY A 49 7.34 -1.06 10.09
C GLY A 49 5.88 -0.70 9.77
N VAL A 50 5.64 0.39 9.06
CA VAL A 50 4.29 0.85 8.69
C VAL A 50 3.98 0.43 7.25
N LEU A 51 2.89 -0.32 7.08
CA LEU A 51 2.33 -0.64 5.78
C LEU A 51 1.44 0.51 5.32
N ARG A 52 1.71 1.03 4.13
CA ARG A 52 0.99 2.15 3.53
C ARG A 52 0.37 1.75 2.21
N THR A 53 -0.80 2.31 1.92
CA THR A 53 -1.38 2.30 0.58
C THR A 53 -1.22 3.69 -0.02
N PHE A 54 -0.75 3.75 -1.26
CA PHE A 54 -0.52 4.97 -2.00
C PHE A 54 -1.38 5.02 -3.25
N ASP A 55 -1.83 6.20 -3.65
CA ASP A 55 -2.40 6.41 -4.98
C ASP A 55 -1.32 6.42 -6.07
N ASN A 56 -1.74 6.64 -7.32
CA ASN A 56 -0.83 6.76 -8.46
C ASN A 56 0.18 7.92 -8.31
N GLU A 57 -0.22 8.97 -7.60
CA GLU A 57 0.61 10.15 -7.32
C GLU A 57 1.53 9.99 -6.11
N ARG A 58 1.51 8.82 -5.45
CA ARG A 58 2.25 8.54 -4.21
C ARG A 58 1.75 9.33 -3.00
N ASN A 59 0.51 9.83 -3.03
CA ASN A 59 -0.16 10.31 -1.83
C ASN A 59 -0.62 9.11 -1.00
N ILE A 60 -0.50 9.21 0.32
CA ILE A 60 -0.89 8.15 1.24
C ILE A 60 -2.42 8.13 1.38
N LEU A 61 -3.03 7.01 1.00
CA LEU A 61 -4.47 6.77 1.14
C LEU A 61 -4.81 6.16 2.50
N ASP A 62 -3.93 5.30 3.00
CA ASP A 62 -4.06 4.60 4.28
C ASP A 62 -2.70 4.18 4.83
N ALA A 63 -2.62 4.01 6.15
CA ALA A 63 -1.43 3.55 6.83
C ALA A 63 -1.78 2.72 8.07
N VAL A 64 -1.03 1.65 8.29
CA VAL A 64 -1.19 0.72 9.41
C VAL A 64 0.18 0.33 9.95
N GLY A 65 0.38 0.52 11.26
CA GLY A 65 1.58 0.05 11.94
C GLY A 65 1.52 -1.46 12.13
N LEU A 66 2.45 -2.20 11.51
CA LEU A 66 2.52 -3.64 11.64
C LEU A 66 3.34 -4.03 12.88
N ASN A 67 2.95 -5.12 13.53
CA ASN A 67 3.78 -5.74 14.56
C ASN A 67 4.88 -6.62 13.94
N PRO A 68 5.92 -7.03 14.70
CA PRO A 68 7.02 -7.84 14.17
C PRO A 68 6.59 -9.18 13.54
N THR A 69 5.49 -9.79 14.00
CA THR A 69 4.96 -11.03 13.41
C THR A 69 4.37 -10.76 12.02
N GLN A 70 3.57 -9.70 11.87
CA GLN A 70 2.99 -9.28 10.59
C GLN A 70 4.06 -8.82 9.60
N ILE A 71 5.15 -8.20 10.08
CA ILE A 71 6.31 -7.84 9.24
C ILE A 71 6.99 -9.12 8.72
N ARG A 72 7.15 -10.16 9.54
CA ARG A 72 7.67 -11.45 9.08
C ARG A 72 6.73 -12.10 8.06
N GLU A 73 5.42 -12.05 8.26
CA GLU A 73 4.44 -12.53 7.28
C GLU A 73 4.56 -11.81 5.93
N TYR A 74 4.90 -10.52 5.92
CA TYR A 74 5.09 -9.75 4.68
C TYR A 74 6.25 -10.28 3.82
N TYR A 75 7.26 -10.85 4.46
CA TYR A 75 8.44 -11.42 3.81
C TYR A 75 8.47 -12.94 3.89
N ASP A 76 7.34 -13.61 4.12
CA ASP A 76 7.33 -15.07 4.20
C ASP A 76 7.92 -15.69 2.91
N GLY A 77 8.98 -16.49 3.06
CA GLY A 77 9.76 -17.05 1.96
C GLY A 77 10.78 -16.10 1.28
N LEU A 78 10.98 -14.89 1.79
CA LEU A 78 11.91 -13.89 1.27
C LEU A 78 12.88 -13.39 2.37
N PRO A 79 14.11 -12.95 2.01
CA PRO A 79 15.02 -12.36 2.97
C PRO A 79 14.47 -11.03 3.52
N ILE A 80 14.41 -10.91 4.84
CA ILE A 80 13.99 -9.68 5.53
C ILE A 80 15.17 -8.70 5.58
N PRO A 81 15.00 -7.45 5.16
CA PRO A 81 16.03 -6.41 5.36
C PRO A 81 16.38 -6.25 6.84
N GLU A 82 17.67 -6.11 7.18
CA GLU A 82 18.12 -6.05 8.59
C GLU A 82 17.38 -4.98 9.41
N ARG A 83 17.10 -3.82 8.81
CA ARG A 83 16.36 -2.72 9.44
C ARG A 83 14.96 -3.10 9.92
N LEU A 84 14.34 -4.10 9.28
CA LEU A 84 12.99 -4.57 9.60
C LEU A 84 12.95 -5.71 10.62
N LEU A 85 14.10 -6.31 10.96
CA LEU A 85 14.16 -7.41 11.94
C LEU A 85 13.72 -6.96 13.34
N THR A 86 13.94 -5.69 13.67
CA THR A 86 13.60 -5.08 14.96
C THR A 86 12.51 -4.01 14.87
N ALA A 87 11.93 -3.80 13.69
CA ALA A 87 10.92 -2.77 13.49
C ALA A 87 9.58 -3.16 14.13
N ASP A 88 8.87 -2.18 14.68
CA ASP A 88 7.49 -2.31 15.18
C ASP A 88 6.73 -1.02 14.85
N GLY A 89 5.92 -1.08 13.78
CA GLY A 89 5.20 0.07 13.27
C GLY A 89 4.10 0.59 14.21
N ARG A 90 3.73 -0.19 15.24
CA ARG A 90 2.73 0.22 16.25
C ARG A 90 3.25 1.33 17.17
N ASN A 91 4.57 1.51 17.22
CA ASN A 91 5.21 2.56 18.00
C ASN A 91 5.30 3.89 17.24
N ILE A 92 4.88 3.93 15.97
CA ILE A 92 4.91 5.12 15.14
C ILE A 92 3.65 5.96 15.39
N SER A 93 3.83 7.28 15.56
CA SER A 93 2.69 8.17 15.80
C SER A 93 1.79 8.23 14.58
N ARG A 94 0.49 8.52 14.78
CA ARG A 94 -0.45 8.66 13.67
C ARG A 94 -0.02 9.73 12.67
N TRP A 95 0.65 10.80 13.13
CA TRP A 95 1.18 11.84 12.25
C TRP A 95 2.29 11.29 11.35
N ASP A 96 3.28 10.61 11.93
CA ASP A 96 4.45 10.08 11.21
C ASP A 96 4.06 8.93 10.25
N MET A 97 2.98 8.21 10.54
CA MET A 97 2.42 7.24 9.61
C MET A 97 2.02 7.87 8.27
N PHE A 98 1.59 9.13 8.24
CA PHE A 98 1.19 9.87 7.04
C PHE A 98 2.23 10.91 6.58
N HIS A 99 3.34 11.05 7.30
CA HIS A 99 4.47 11.91 6.94
C HIS A 99 5.80 11.13 7.04
N PRO A 100 5.95 10.04 6.27
CA PRO A 100 7.15 9.22 6.33
C PRO A 100 8.38 9.92 5.72
N ASP A 101 9.55 9.41 6.09
CA ASP A 101 10.78 9.68 5.35
C ASP A 101 10.65 9.30 3.88
N ALA A 102 11.33 10.06 3.01
CA ALA A 102 11.26 9.87 1.56
C ALA A 102 11.70 8.46 1.11
N GLU A 103 12.55 7.76 1.88
CA GLU A 103 12.97 6.38 1.60
C GLU A 103 11.83 5.36 1.73
N ASN A 104 10.80 5.67 2.53
CA ASN A 104 9.63 4.82 2.74
C ASN A 104 8.51 5.11 1.73
N ILE A 105 8.74 6.03 0.79
CA ILE A 105 7.81 6.34 -0.29
C ILE A 105 8.34 5.69 -1.59
N PRO A 106 7.61 4.74 -2.19
CA PRO A 106 8.04 4.11 -3.43
C PRO A 106 8.24 5.15 -4.55
N ARG A 107 9.41 5.14 -5.20
CA ARG A 107 9.72 6.03 -6.32
C ARG A 107 8.67 5.91 -7.44
N LYS A 108 8.34 7.02 -8.09
CA LYS A 108 7.60 6.99 -9.37
C LYS A 108 8.53 6.54 -10.49
N PHE A 109 8.04 5.64 -11.33
CA PHE A 109 8.76 5.30 -12.55
C PHE A 109 8.82 6.51 -13.48
N THR A 110 10.03 6.80 -13.96
CA THR A 110 10.24 7.80 -15.02
C THR A 110 9.71 7.27 -16.35
N GLU A 111 9.56 8.15 -17.35
CA GLU A 111 9.18 7.70 -18.70
C GLU A 111 10.20 6.74 -19.30
N GLU A 112 11.49 6.92 -18.98
CA GLU A 112 12.54 5.98 -19.38
C GLU A 112 12.38 4.61 -18.71
N ASP A 113 12.09 4.58 -17.40
CA ASP A 113 11.81 3.32 -16.68
C ASP A 113 10.61 2.59 -17.30
N LYS A 114 9.53 3.33 -17.59
CA LYS A 114 8.33 2.78 -18.24
C LYS A 114 8.63 2.25 -19.63
N ALA A 115 9.44 2.95 -20.42
CA ALA A 115 9.86 2.50 -21.75
C ALA A 115 10.71 1.22 -21.67
N LYS A 116 11.65 1.13 -20.72
CA LYS A 116 12.46 -0.07 -20.48
C LYS A 116 11.61 -1.26 -20.05
N ILE A 117 10.68 -1.06 -19.11
CA ILE A 117 9.75 -2.11 -18.67
C ILE A 117 8.89 -2.59 -19.84
N ARG A 118 8.39 -1.67 -20.67
CA ARG A 118 7.60 -2.03 -21.86
C ARG A 118 8.39 -2.85 -22.86
N ALA A 119 9.58 -2.39 -23.24
CA ALA A 119 10.45 -3.12 -24.18
C ALA A 119 10.85 -4.50 -23.64
N TYR A 120 11.10 -4.62 -22.33
CA TYR A 120 11.38 -5.88 -21.68
C TYR A 120 10.18 -6.83 -21.69
N ASN A 121 8.97 -6.33 -21.43
CA ASN A 121 7.75 -7.14 -21.47
C ASN A 121 7.44 -7.61 -22.90
N GLU A 122 7.59 -6.75 -23.91
CA GLU A 122 7.44 -7.12 -25.33
C GLU A 122 8.45 -8.21 -25.76
N GLU A 123 9.68 -8.16 -25.23
CA GLU A 123 10.68 -9.21 -25.42
C GLU A 123 10.25 -10.54 -24.78
N LEU A 124 9.74 -10.50 -23.55
CA LEU A 124 9.25 -11.69 -22.86
C LEU A 124 8.05 -12.31 -23.58
N GLU A 125 7.11 -11.49 -24.03
CA GLU A 125 5.96 -11.93 -24.84
C GLU A 125 6.42 -12.62 -26.13
N ARG A 126 7.41 -12.06 -26.83
CA ARG A 126 7.98 -12.68 -28.03
C ARG A 126 8.64 -14.03 -27.74
N ARG A 127 9.18 -14.22 -26.53
CA ARG A 127 9.74 -15.49 -26.06
C ARG A 127 8.67 -16.47 -25.56
N GLY A 128 7.38 -16.10 -25.60
CA GLY A 128 6.28 -16.89 -25.07
C GLY A 128 6.25 -16.95 -23.54
N VAL A 129 6.99 -16.07 -22.85
CA VAL A 129 6.97 -15.96 -21.40
C VAL A 129 5.85 -15.00 -21.04
N THR A 130 4.69 -15.55 -20.67
CA THR A 130 3.59 -14.74 -20.16
C THR A 130 3.95 -14.29 -18.74
N CYS A 131 4.17 -13.00 -18.55
CA CYS A 131 4.20 -12.46 -17.19
C CYS A 131 2.82 -12.62 -16.56
N CYS A 132 2.77 -12.81 -15.23
CA CYS A 132 1.55 -12.87 -14.42
C CYS A 132 0.84 -11.50 -14.36
N VAL A 133 0.46 -10.96 -15.51
CA VAL A 133 -0.58 -9.95 -15.63
C VAL A 133 -1.85 -10.74 -15.91
N PRO A 134 -2.94 -10.57 -15.14
CA PRO A 134 -4.23 -11.11 -15.54
C PRO A 134 -4.60 -10.45 -16.87
N GLY A 135 -4.27 -11.12 -17.97
CA GLY A 135 -4.71 -10.72 -19.29
C GLY A 135 -6.23 -10.79 -19.31
N LYS A 136 -6.89 -9.71 -19.72
CA LYS A 136 -8.24 -9.79 -20.26
C LYS A 136 -8.15 -10.56 -21.57
N SER A 137 -8.15 -11.89 -21.49
CA SER A 137 -8.45 -12.76 -22.61
C SER A 137 -9.95 -13.00 -22.64
N ALA A 138 -10.62 -12.38 -23.62
CA ALA A 138 -11.77 -12.92 -24.34
C ALA A 138 -12.24 -11.84 -25.34
N ASP A 139 -11.56 -11.78 -26.49
CA ASP A 139 -12.31 -11.71 -27.74
C ASP A 139 -12.97 -13.07 -27.90
N ASP A 140 -14.30 -13.09 -28.03
CA ASP A 140 -15.03 -14.22 -28.60
C ASP A 140 -16.39 -13.73 -29.11
N GLY A 141 -16.47 -13.61 -30.43
CA GLY A 141 -17.66 -14.01 -31.20
C GLY A 141 -18.75 -12.96 -31.36
N LYS A 142 -18.81 -12.37 -32.55
CA LYS A 142 -20.05 -11.76 -33.06
C LYS A 142 -21.18 -12.79 -33.12
N PRO A 143 -22.43 -12.43 -32.79
CA PRO A 143 -23.58 -13.24 -33.21
C PRO A 143 -23.82 -13.01 -34.70
N GLU A 144 -23.62 -14.05 -35.51
CA GLU A 144 -24.27 -14.14 -36.83
C GLU A 144 -25.73 -14.55 -36.62
N TYR A 145 -26.62 -13.67 -37.10
CA TYR A 145 -28.07 -13.77 -37.36
C TYR A 145 -28.95 -14.68 -36.50
#